data_AF-A0A6I9W881-F1
#
_entry.id   AF-A0A6I9W881-F1
#
_cell.length_a   1.000
_cell.length_b   1.000
_cell.length_c   1.000
_cell.angle_alpha   90.00
_cell.angle_beta   90.00
_cell.angle_gamma   90.00
#
_symmetry.space_group_name_H-M   'P 1'
#
loop_
_entity.id
_entity.type
_entity.pdbx_description
1 polymer ?
#
loop_
_entity_poly.entity_id
_entity_poly.type
_entity_poly.pdbx_seq_one_letter_code
_entity_poly.pdbx_strand_id
1 'polypeptide(L)'
;MNSLGDDCTELKKQYDACFNSWFSEHFLKGRHDDSLCAPIFKIYQDCVKRAMREQKIELREIDSEINTGEKEQQKPDHTKS
;
A
#
# COMPACT_ATOMS: atom_id res chain seq x y z
N MET A 1 8.44 -14.66 0.97
CA MET A 1 7.01 -14.72 1.35
C MET A 1 6.19 -14.91 0.10
N ASN A 2 5.11 -15.70 0.17
CA ASN A 2 4.20 -15.90 -0.94
C ASN A 2 3.14 -14.79 -0.99
N SER A 3 2.53 -14.57 -2.16
CA SER A 3 1.37 -13.70 -2.31
C SER A 3 0.07 -14.47 -2.04
N LEU A 4 -1.06 -13.76 -2.04
CA LEU A 4 -2.40 -14.36 -1.91
C LEU A 4 -2.74 -15.29 -3.09
N GLY A 5 -2.30 -14.93 -4.30
CA GLY A 5 -2.35 -15.78 -5.48
C GLY A 5 -0.95 -16.30 -5.81
N ASP A 6 -0.84 -17.60 -6.12
CA ASP A 6 0.44 -18.22 -6.50
C ASP A 6 1.03 -17.55 -7.75
N ASP A 7 0.17 -17.16 -8.71
CA ASP A 7 0.53 -16.41 -9.91
C ASP A 7 1.07 -15.00 -9.62
N CYS A 8 0.68 -14.39 -8.49
CA CYS A 8 1.15 -13.08 -8.06
C CYS A 8 2.47 -13.14 -7.28
N THR A 9 2.96 -14.32 -6.91
CA THR A 9 4.13 -14.45 -6.01
C THR A 9 5.42 -13.92 -6.64
N GLU A 10 5.63 -14.16 -7.93
CA GLU A 10 6.85 -13.67 -8.59
C GLU A 10 6.80 -12.15 -8.82
N LEU A 11 5.63 -11.62 -9.20
CA LEU A 11 5.39 -10.17 -9.28
C LEU A 11 5.61 -9.48 -7.93
N LYS A 12 5.17 -10.11 -6.84
CA LYS A 12 5.40 -9.63 -5.48
C LYS A 12 6.89 -9.50 -5.17
N LYS A 13 7.69 -10.54 -5.44
CA LYS A 13 9.14 -10.50 -5.16
C LYS A 13 9.84 -9.38 -5.92
N GLN A 14 9.50 -9.20 -7.20
CA GLN A 14 10.07 -8.14 -8.03
C GLN A 14 9.71 -6.76 -7.49
N TYR A 15 8.44 -6.55 -7.15
CA TYR A 15 7.98 -5.30 -6.55
C TYR A 15 8.64 -5.05 -5.19
N ASP A 16 8.66 -6.03 -4.29
CA ASP A 16 9.26 -5.92 -2.96
C ASP A 16 10.76 -5.57 -3.06
N ALA A 17 11.50 -6.19 -3.97
CA ALA A 17 12.92 -5.90 -4.19
C ALA A 17 13.14 -4.47 -4.72
N CYS A 18 12.32 -4.03 -5.69
CA CYS A 18 12.35 -2.66 -6.19
C CYS A 18 12.04 -1.66 -5.07
N PHE A 19 10.94 -1.89 -4.36
CA PHE A 19 10.46 -1.01 -3.30
C PHE A 19 11.49 -0.89 -2.17
N ASN A 20 12.11 -1.98 -1.72
CA ASN A 20 13.09 -1.93 -0.64
C ASN A 20 14.34 -1.12 -1.03
N SER A 21 14.77 -1.25 -2.29
CA SER A 21 15.89 -0.47 -2.84
C SER A 21 15.52 1.01 -2.95
N TRP A 22 14.36 1.30 -3.55
CA TRP A 22 13.81 2.66 -3.64
C TRP A 22 13.63 3.32 -2.27
N PHE A 23 13.08 2.59 -1.31
CA PHE A 23 12.79 3.08 0.03
C PHE A 23 14.08 3.51 0.74
N SER A 24 15.10 2.64 0.71
CA SER A 24 16.37 2.87 1.37
C SER A 24 17.20 3.96 0.68
N GLU A 25 17.20 3.98 -0.66
CA GLU A 25 18.10 4.84 -1.43
C GLU A 25 17.51 6.20 -1.75
N HIS A 26 16.18 6.31 -1.90
CA HIS A 26 15.47 7.53 -2.31
C HIS A 26 14.58 8.06 -1.19
N PHE A 27 13.59 7.28 -0.76
CA PHE A 27 12.55 7.76 0.15
C PHE A 27 13.12 8.26 1.47
N LEU A 28 13.94 7.44 2.14
CA LEU A 28 14.59 7.83 3.40
C LEU A 28 15.57 9.00 3.26
N LYS A 29 15.98 9.36 2.03
CA LYS A 29 16.85 10.50 1.72
C LYS A 29 16.04 11.72 1.24
N GLY A 30 14.72 11.71 1.41
CA GLY A 30 13.82 12.81 1.06
C GLY A 30 13.48 12.89 -0.44
N ARG A 31 13.77 11.85 -1.23
CA ARG A 31 13.37 11.77 -2.64
C ARG A 31 12.16 10.85 -2.76
N HIS A 32 10.99 11.41 -3.06
CA HIS A 32 9.72 10.68 -3.01
C HIS A 32 9.17 10.30 -4.39
N ASP A 33 9.95 10.43 -5.45
CA ASP A 33 9.56 9.99 -6.79
C ASP A 33 9.43 8.46 -6.83
N ASP A 34 8.20 7.97 -6.99
CA ASP A 34 7.81 6.56 -6.95
C ASP A 34 7.78 5.89 -8.34
N SER A 35 8.10 6.64 -9.40
CA SER A 35 8.02 6.19 -10.79
C SER A 35 8.87 4.95 -11.09
N LEU A 36 9.93 4.72 -10.31
CA LEU A 36 10.84 3.58 -10.45
C LEU A 36 10.12 2.23 -10.30
N CYS A 37 9.22 2.11 -9.32
CA CYS A 37 8.54 0.85 -9.03
C CYS A 37 7.07 0.84 -9.48
N ALA A 38 6.51 2.00 -9.86
CA ALA A 38 5.11 2.14 -10.24
C ALA A 38 4.64 1.19 -11.36
N PRO A 39 5.41 0.92 -12.45
CA PRO A 39 5.00 -0.03 -13.48
C PRO A 39 4.86 -1.47 -12.95
N ILE A 40 5.82 -1.91 -12.12
CA ILE A 40 5.81 -3.25 -11.51
C ILE A 40 4.66 -3.34 -10.52
N PHE A 41 4.47 -2.29 -9.71
CA PHE A 41 3.40 -2.20 -8.73
C PHE A 41 2.04 -2.33 -9.37
N LYS A 42 1.78 -1.64 -10.49
CA LYS A 42 0.50 -1.72 -11.20
C LYS A 42 0.13 -3.15 -11.59
N ILE A 43 1.09 -3.88 -12.19
CA ILE A 43 0.87 -5.26 -12.62
C ILE A 43 0.64 -6.18 -11.41
N TYR A 44 1.45 -6.03 -10.37
CA TYR A 44 1.28 -6.78 -9.12
C TYR A 44 -0.06 -6.50 -8.44
N GLN A 45 -0.45 -5.22 -8.35
CA GLN A 45 -1.69 -4.77 -7.74
C GLN A 45 -2.91 -5.35 -8.47
N ASP A 46 -2.90 -5.33 -9.80
CA ASP A 46 -3.98 -5.90 -10.61
C ASP A 46 -4.08 -7.42 -10.41
N CYS A 47 -2.94 -8.12 -10.31
CA CYS A 47 -2.90 -9.54 -9.99
C CYS A 47 -3.56 -9.84 -8.63
N VAL A 48 -3.16 -9.11 -7.59
CA VAL A 48 -3.69 -9.33 -6.23
C VAL A 48 -5.18 -8.97 -6.14
N LYS A 49 -5.62 -7.88 -6.79
CA LYS A 49 -7.05 -7.51 -6.86
C LYS A 49 -7.89 -8.63 -7.47
N ARG A 50 -7.38 -9.30 -8.52
CA ARG A 50 -8.04 -10.46 -9.13
C ARG A 50 -8.08 -11.65 -8.18
N ALA A 51 -6.95 -12.03 -7.57
CA ALA A 51 -6.90 -13.12 -6.60
C ALA A 51 -7.84 -12.90 -5.39
N MET A 52 -7.95 -11.65 -4.91
CA MET A 52 -8.88 -11.29 -3.83
C MET A 52 -10.34 -11.52 -4.20
N ARG A 53 -10.74 -11.16 -5.44
CA ARG A 53 -12.10 -11.39 -5.94
C ARG A 53 -12.41 -12.88 -6.05
N GLU A 54 -11.47 -13.67 -6.56
CA GLU A 54 -11.60 -15.12 -6.69
C GLU A 54 -11.78 -15.81 -5.31
N GLN A 55 -11.08 -15.30 -4.29
CA GLN A 55 -11.17 -15.77 -2.91
C GLN A 55 -12.33 -15.14 -2.11
N LYS A 56 -13.20 -14.34 -2.74
CA LYS A 56 -14.34 -13.64 -2.13
C LYS A 56 -13.97 -12.77 -0.92
N ILE A 57 -12.79 -12.14 -0.97
CA ILE A 57 -12.35 -11.19 0.04
C ILE A 57 -12.95 -9.82 -0.28
N GLU A 58 -13.87 -9.34 0.56
CA GLU A 58 -14.44 -7.99 0.46
C GLU A 58 -13.54 -6.97 1.16
N LEU A 59 -12.98 -6.02 0.40
CA LEU A 59 -12.22 -4.90 0.94
C LEU A 59 -13.13 -3.67 1.03
N ARG A 60 -13.76 -3.47 2.20
CA ARG A 60 -14.71 -2.37 2.42
C ARG A 60 -14.05 -0.98 2.62
N GLU A 61 -12.72 -0.89 2.55
CA GLU A 61 -11.96 0.28 3.01
C GLU A 61 -10.91 0.83 2.02
N ILE A 62 -10.84 0.35 0.76
CA ILE A 62 -9.83 0.83 -0.21
C ILE A 62 -10.27 2.13 -0.91
N ASP A 63 -11.57 2.41 -0.96
CA ASP A 63 -12.10 3.57 -1.68
C ASP A 63 -12.02 4.87 -0.87
N SER A 64 -11.72 4.80 0.43
CA SER A 64 -11.32 5.98 1.17
C SER A 64 -9.86 6.27 0.80
N GLU A 65 -9.63 7.31 0.01
CA GLU A 65 -8.35 7.98 -0.09
C GLU A 65 -7.81 8.15 1.33
N ILE A 66 -6.84 7.30 1.73
CA ILE A 66 -6.26 7.37 3.06
C ILE A 66 -5.41 8.64 3.07
N ASN A 67 -6.05 9.76 3.41
CA ASN A 67 -5.39 10.99 3.77
C ASN A 67 -4.79 10.78 5.17
N THR A 68 -3.62 10.14 5.23
CA THR A 68 -2.77 10.12 6.43
C THR A 68 -2.20 11.52 6.67
N GLY A 69 -3.09 12.45 7.03
CA GLY A 69 -2.78 13.86 7.22
C GLY A 69 -3.64 14.59 8.26
N GLU A 70 -4.89 14.22 8.51
CA GLU A 70 -5.77 15.02 9.39
C GLU A 70 -6.79 14.16 10.17
N LYS A 71 -6.34 13.52 11.26
CA LYS A 71 -7.22 13.34 12.43
C LYS A 71 -6.54 14.03 13.60
N GLU A 72 -6.73 15.35 13.64
CA GLU A 72 -6.40 16.17 14.80
C GLU A 72 -7.10 15.63 16.06
N GLN A 73 -6.40 15.78 17.17
CA GLN A 73 -6.74 15.30 18.50
C GLN A 73 -8.16 15.73 18.91
N GLN A 74 -9.04 14.77 19.21
CA GLN A 74 -10.16 15.06 20.11
C GLN A 74 -9.60 15.21 21.52
N LYS A 75 -9.27 16.45 21.89
CA LYS A 75 -9.00 16.81 23.28
C LYS A 75 -10.30 16.57 24.08
N PRO A 76 -10.26 15.84 25.21
CA PRO A 76 -11.46 15.62 26.01
C PRO A 76 -12.00 16.95 26.54
N ASP A 77 -13.29 17.17 26.30
CA ASP A 77 -14.09 18.29 26.82
C ASP A 77 -14.14 18.21 28.34
N HIS A 78 -13.38 19.08 29.00
CA HIS A 78 -13.45 19.27 30.43
C HIS A 78 -14.26 20.53 30.73
N THR A 79 -15.39 20.29 31.40
CA THR A 79 -16.06 21.19 32.37
C THR A 79 -17.28 21.95 31.85
N LYS A 80 -18.42 21.29 32.03
CA LYS A 80 -19.70 21.89 32.45
C LYS A 80 -19.48 22.75 33.70
N SER A 81 -19.82 24.04 33.62
CA SER A 81 -20.20 24.87 34.77
C SER A 81 -21.24 25.90 34.35
#